data_AF-A0AAN4W1L1-F1
#
_entry.id   AF-A0AAN4W1L1-F1
#
_cell.length_a   1.000
_cell.length_b   1.000
_cell.length_c   1.000
_cell.angle_alpha   90.00
_cell.angle_beta   90.00
_cell.angle_gamma   90.00
#
_symmetry.space_group_name_H-M   'P 1'
#
loop_
_entity.id
_entity.type
_entity.pdbx_description
1 polymer ?
#
loop_
_entity_poly.entity_id
_entity_poly.type
_entity_poly.pdbx_seq_one_letter_code
_entity_poly.pdbx_strand_id
1 'polypeptide(L)'
;MRKKKGLTIVEQAIIAVPEFENVCKKMASQVSLRGQSESTLNNYVRRVALFVLHFKQLPEEISEDEINEYLVALARDPKSPSRLASSIWFMACATISDCWG
;
A
#
# COMPACT_ATOMS: atom_id res chain seq x y z
N MET A 1 15.57 14.69 25.73
CA MET A 1 15.87 14.53 24.27
C MET A 1 14.61 14.13 23.52
N ARG A 2 13.99 15.03 22.74
CA ARG A 2 13.01 14.62 21.73
C ARG A 2 13.78 13.95 20.59
N LYS A 3 13.61 12.64 20.40
CA LYS A 3 14.12 11.97 19.19
C LYS A 3 13.49 12.67 17.99
N LYS A 4 14.29 13.17 17.02
CA LYS A 4 13.78 13.59 15.72
C LYS A 4 13.07 12.36 15.14
N LYS A 5 11.74 12.40 15.04
CA LYS A 5 10.96 11.32 14.47
C LYS A 5 11.34 11.29 12.99
N GLY A 6 12.13 10.30 12.57
CA GLY A 6 12.44 10.11 11.16
C GLY A 6 11.14 9.97 10.36
N LEU A 7 11.16 10.43 9.10
CA LEU A 7 10.00 10.31 8.22
C LEU A 7 9.53 8.85 8.19
N THR A 8 8.24 8.66 8.41
CA THR A 8 7.58 7.37 8.29
C THR A 8 7.61 6.89 6.84
N ILE A 9 7.40 5.58 6.62
CA ILE A 9 7.37 5.00 5.27
C ILE A 9 6.28 5.67 4.42
N VAL A 10 5.15 6.02 5.03
CA VAL A 10 4.03 6.70 4.36
C VAL A 10 4.42 8.12 3.95
N GLU A 11 5.02 8.89 4.86
CA GLU A 11 5.50 10.24 4.55
C GLU A 11 6.58 10.22 3.46
N GLN A 12 7.49 9.24 3.48
CA GLN A 12 8.48 9.05 2.44
C GLN A 12 7.83 8.74 1.08
N ALA A 13 6.77 7.92 1.07
CA ALA A 13 6.04 7.60 -0.15
C ALA A 13 5.29 8.82 -0.71
N ILE A 14 4.67 9.64 0.14
CA ILE A 14 4.02 10.90 -0.27
C ILE A 14 5.05 11.89 -0.83
N ILE A 15 6.25 11.97 -0.25
CA ILE A 15 7.32 12.82 -0.79
C ILE A 15 7.80 12.30 -2.16
N ALA A 16 7.87 10.98 -2.34
CA ALA A 16 8.31 10.38 -3.59
C ALA A 16 7.25 10.47 -4.71
N VAL A 17 5.97 10.31 -4.36
CA VAL A 17 4.81 10.36 -5.25
C VAL A 17 3.70 11.14 -4.54
N PRO A 18 3.57 12.46 -4.76
CA PRO A 18 2.60 13.32 -4.08
C PRO A 18 1.14 12.85 -4.22
N GLU A 19 0.81 12.25 -5.35
CA GLU A 19 -0.50 11.70 -5.67
C GLU A 19 -0.90 10.55 -4.73
N PHE A 20 0.08 9.91 -4.09
CA PHE A 20 -0.16 8.86 -3.11
C PHE A 20 -0.97 9.36 -1.89
N GLU A 21 -0.92 10.66 -1.58
CA GLU A 21 -1.76 11.23 -0.52
C GLU A 21 -3.26 11.05 -0.81
N ASN A 22 -3.68 11.21 -2.07
CA ASN A 22 -5.07 11.02 -2.47
C ASN A 22 -5.49 9.56 -2.37
N VAL A 23 -4.58 8.64 -2.68
CA VAL A 23 -4.80 7.20 -2.52
C VAL A 23 -5.01 6.86 -1.04
N CYS A 24 -4.20 7.42 -0.14
CA CYS A 24 -4.35 7.25 1.30
C CYS A 24 -5.73 7.73 1.80
N LYS A 25 -6.20 8.88 1.30
CA LYS A 25 -7.53 9.43 1.63
C LYS A 25 -8.66 8.50 1.16
N LYS A 26 -8.60 8.03 -0.09
CA LYS A 26 -9.57 7.06 -0.64
C LYS A 26 -9.62 5.78 0.20
N MET A 27 -8.46 5.23 0.57
CA MET A 27 -8.37 4.04 1.42
C MET A 27 -8.99 4.28 2.81
N ALA A 28 -8.75 5.44 3.42
CA ALA A 28 -9.35 5.81 4.71
C ALA A 28 -10.89 5.85 4.64
N SER A 29 -11.44 6.42 3.58
CA SER A 29 -12.89 6.43 3.33
C SER A 29 -13.46 5.02 3.20
N GLN A 30 -12.81 4.15 2.42
CA GLN A 30 -13.25 2.75 2.23
C GLN A 30 -13.22 1.92 3.50
N VAL A 31 -12.13 2.01 4.27
CA VAL A 31 -12.01 1.33 5.55
C VAL A 31 -13.12 1.78 6.50
N SER A 32 -13.42 3.08 6.52
CA SER A 32 -14.51 3.63 7.33
C SER A 32 -15.88 3.11 6.87
N LEU A 33 -16.14 3.09 5.56
CA LEU A 33 -17.39 2.57 4.99
C LEU A 33 -17.60 1.08 5.29
N ARG A 34 -16.51 0.30 5.28
CA ARG A 34 -16.53 -1.14 5.59
C ARG A 34 -16.51 -1.45 7.09
N GLY A 35 -16.50 -0.42 7.95
CA GLY A 35 -16.47 -0.57 9.41
C GLY A 35 -15.19 -1.25 9.92
N GLN A 36 -14.09 -1.16 9.17
CA GLN A 36 -12.81 -1.77 9.54
C GLN A 36 -12.04 -0.89 10.53
N SER A 37 -11.12 -1.49 11.28
CA SER A 37 -10.36 -0.78 12.30
C SER A 37 -9.31 0.18 11.71
N GLU A 38 -8.92 1.20 12.47
CA GLU A 38 -7.83 2.11 12.10
C GLU A 38 -6.47 1.38 12.00
N SER A 39 -6.24 0.37 12.84
CA SER A 39 -5.07 -0.51 12.74
C SER A 39 -5.01 -1.25 11.39
N THR A 40 -6.18 -1.61 10.86
CA THR A 40 -6.31 -2.21 9.53
C THR A 40 -5.89 -1.21 8.46
N LEU A 41 -6.42 0.02 8.50
CA LEU A 41 -6.01 1.11 7.60
C LEU A 41 -4.49 1.37 7.64
N ASN A 42 -3.91 1.52 8.83
CA ASN A 42 -2.49 1.81 9.00
C ASN A 42 -1.60 0.68 8.45
N ASN A 43 -2.00 -0.57 8.66
CA ASN A 43 -1.31 -1.71 8.06
C ASN A 43 -1.36 -1.67 6.53
N TYR A 44 -2.50 -1.26 5.97
CA TYR A 44 -2.72 -1.20 4.54
C TYR A 44 -1.91 -0.08 3.88
N VAL A 45 -2.05 1.15 4.38
CA VAL A 45 -1.34 2.33 3.85
C VAL A 45 0.16 2.11 3.89
N ARG A 46 0.70 1.50 4.96
CA ARG A 46 2.13 1.18 5.04
C ARG A 46 2.60 0.20 3.97
N ARG A 47 1.76 -0.76 3.56
CA ARG A 47 2.10 -1.75 2.53
C ARG A 47 2.09 -1.12 1.15
N VAL A 48 1.08 -0.32 0.84
CA VAL A 48 1.04 0.41 -0.43
C VAL A 48 2.17 1.44 -0.49
N ALA A 49 2.53 2.08 0.63
CA ALA A 49 3.68 2.98 0.68
C ALA A 49 5.01 2.28 0.32
N LEU A 50 5.22 1.03 0.75
CA LEU A 50 6.40 0.25 0.34
C LEU A 50 6.39 -0.05 -1.16
N PHE A 51 5.23 -0.39 -1.72
CA PHE A 51 5.04 -0.61 -3.15
C PHE A 51 5.36 0.67 -3.95
N VAL A 52 4.75 1.79 -3.58
CA VAL A 52 4.99 3.10 -4.20
C VAL A 52 6.45 3.52 -4.07
N LEU A 53 7.11 3.23 -2.94
CA LEU A 53 8.54 3.51 -2.78
C LEU A 53 9.43 2.61 -3.64
N HIS A 54 9.01 1.38 -3.93
CA HIS A 54 9.73 0.42 -4.77
C HIS A 54 9.69 0.85 -6.24
N PHE A 55 8.49 1.14 -6.74
CA PHE A 55 8.27 1.46 -8.15
C PHE A 55 8.33 2.95 -8.49
N LYS A 56 8.24 3.82 -7.48
CA LYS A 56 8.12 5.30 -7.64
C LYS A 56 6.92 5.73 -8.46
N GLN A 57 5.88 4.90 -8.49
CA GLN A 57 4.66 5.10 -9.27
C GLN A 57 3.45 4.60 -8.50
N LEU A 58 2.27 5.03 -8.92
CA LEU A 58 1.02 4.51 -8.38
C LEU A 58 0.72 3.13 -8.97
N PRO A 59 0.00 2.25 -8.25
CA PRO A 59 -0.39 0.94 -8.77
C PRO A 59 -1.18 0.95 -10.10
N GLU A 60 -1.78 2.09 -10.47
CA GLU A 60 -2.57 2.33 -11.72
C GLU A 60 -1.65 2.32 -12.94
N GLU A 61 -0.42 2.77 -12.73
CA GLU A 61 0.56 3.05 -13.77
C GLU A 61 1.48 1.86 -14.02
N ILE A 62 1.33 0.79 -13.24
CA ILE A 62 2.17 -0.40 -13.27
C ILE A 62 1.41 -1.50 -13.99
N SER A 63 2.09 -2.18 -14.91
CA SER A 63 1.52 -3.32 -15.61
C SER A 63 1.18 -4.46 -14.65
N GLU A 64 0.15 -5.24 -14.97
CA GLU A 64 -0.22 -6.43 -14.18
C GLU A 64 0.95 -7.42 -14.07
N ASP A 65 1.76 -7.55 -15.13
CA ASP A 65 2.93 -8.43 -15.16
C ASP A 65 3.99 -7.99 -14.14
N GLU A 66 4.32 -6.70 -14.06
CA GLU A 66 5.26 -6.15 -13.07
C GLU A 66 4.75 -6.29 -11.64
N ILE A 67 3.44 -6.08 -11.43
CA ILE A 67 2.80 -6.32 -10.13
C ILE A 67 2.93 -7.79 -9.75
N ASN A 68 2.65 -8.71 -10.67
CA ASN A 68 2.76 -10.15 -10.44
C ASN A 68 4.19 -10.57 -10.13
N GLU A 69 5.18 -10.06 -10.86
CA GLU A 69 6.60 -10.31 -10.59
C GLU A 69 7.00 -9.84 -9.19
N TYR A 70 6.57 -8.63 -8.80
CA TYR A 70 6.83 -8.10 -7.46
C TYR A 70 6.17 -8.94 -6.36
N LEU A 71 4.94 -9.40 -6.58
CA LEU A 71 4.24 -10.29 -5.65
C LEU A 71 4.94 -11.66 -5.54
N VAL A 72 5.43 -12.22 -6.66
CA VAL A 72 6.22 -13.45 -6.68
C VAL A 72 7.53 -13.27 -5.92
N ALA A 73 8.22 -12.14 -6.11
CA ALA A 73 9.43 -11.81 -5.36
C ALA A 73 9.16 -11.72 -3.85
N LEU A 74 8.07 -11.06 -3.46
CA LEU A 74 7.63 -10.98 -2.06
C LEU A 74 7.24 -12.34 -1.47
N ALA A 75 6.62 -13.23 -2.25
CA ALA A 75 6.23 -14.55 -1.79
C ALA A 75 7.44 -15.49 -1.60
N ARG A 76 8.51 -15.25 -2.36
CA ARG A 76 9.78 -15.99 -2.24
C ARG A 76 10.67 -15.49 -1.10
N ASP A 77 10.43 -14.29 -0.58
CA ASP A 77 11.19 -13.76 0.55
C ASP A 77 10.78 -14.48 1.86
N PRO A 78 11.66 -15.26 2.49
CA PRO A 78 11.36 -15.98 3.74
C PRO A 78 11.06 -15.04 4.92
N LYS A 79 11.38 -13.74 4.81
CA LYS A 79 11.04 -12.71 5.81
C LYS A 79 9.68 -12.07 5.57
N SER A 80 9.03 -12.37 4.44
CA SER A 80 7.70 -11.87 4.13
C SER A 80 6.65 -12.83 4.70
N PRO A 81 5.91 -12.47 5.77
CA PRO A 81 4.85 -13.33 6.26
C PRO A 81 3.84 -13.63 5.15
N SER A 82 3.48 -14.90 4.99
CA SER A 82 2.53 -15.41 3.99
C SER A 82 1.18 -14.68 3.95
N ARG A 83 0.76 -14.06 5.06
CA ARG A 83 -0.43 -13.18 5.12
C ARG A 83 -0.30 -11.87 4.33
N LEU A 84 0.91 -11.45 3.98
CA LEU A 84 1.18 -10.17 3.31
C LEU A 84 0.81 -10.20 1.83
N ALA A 85 1.19 -11.25 1.11
CA ALA A 85 0.86 -11.41 -0.30
C ALA A 85 -0.67 -11.51 -0.49
N SER A 86 -1.33 -12.31 0.34
CA SER A 86 -2.80 -12.44 0.31
C SER A 86 -3.51 -11.15 0.70
N SER A 87 -2.98 -10.36 1.64
CA SER A 87 -3.58 -9.07 2.01
C SER A 87 -3.40 -8.01 0.93
N ILE A 88 -2.25 -7.95 0.25
CA ILE A 88 -2.01 -7.03 -0.87
C ILE A 88 -2.90 -7.42 -2.05
N TRP A 89 -3.07 -8.71 -2.33
CA TRP A 89 -3.95 -9.20 -3.39
C TRP A 89 -5.44 -9.00 -3.07
N PHE A 90 -5.89 -9.28 -1.85
CA PHE A 90 -7.27 -8.97 -1.43
C PHE A 90 -7.56 -7.46 -1.46
N MET A 91 -6.58 -6.61 -1.15
CA MET A 91 -6.72 -5.16 -1.26
C MET A 91 -6.61 -4.65 -2.69
N ALA A 92 -5.75 -5.24 -3.52
CA ALA A 92 -5.75 -4.98 -4.94
C ALA A 92 -7.15 -5.32 -5.50
N CYS A 93 -7.66 -6.52 -5.28
CA CYS A 93 -8.98 -6.90 -5.75
C CYS A 93 -10.14 -6.12 -5.10
N ALA A 94 -10.11 -5.81 -3.80
CA ALA A 94 -11.20 -5.11 -3.10
C ALA A 94 -11.15 -3.58 -3.18
N THR A 95 -10.04 -2.99 -3.62
CA THR A 95 -9.86 -1.53 -3.70
C THR A 95 -9.52 -1.06 -5.12
N ILE A 96 -8.94 -1.89 -6.00
CA ILE A 96 -8.65 -1.51 -7.40
C ILE A 96 -9.92 -1.62 -8.27
N SER A 97 -10.83 -2.56 -8.02
CA SER A 97 -12.06 -2.64 -8.82
C SER A 97 -13.15 -1.63 -8.41
N ASP A 98 -13.13 -1.12 -7.18
CA ASP A 98 -14.23 -0.28 -6.62
C ASP A 98 -13.82 1.16 -6.24
N CYS A 99 -12.53 1.53 -6.27
CA CYS A 99 -12.09 2.92 -5.97
C CYS A 99 -11.42 3.63 -7.15
N TRP A 100 -11.17 2.87 -8.21
CA TRP A 100 -10.42 3.23 -9.42
C TRP A 100 -11.28 2.99 -10.67
N GLY A 101 -12.61 2.95 -10.45
CA GLY A 101 -13.70 3.04 -11.43
C GLY A 101 -14.79 3.96 -10.86
#